data_AF-A0A2V9B648-F1
#
_entry.id   AF-A0A2V9B648-F1
#
_cell.length_a   1.000
_cell.length_b   1.000
_cell.length_c   1.000
_cell.angle_alpha   90.00
_cell.angle_beta   90.00
_cell.angle_gamma   90.00
#
_symmetry.space_group_name_H-M   'P 1'
#
loop_
_entity.id
_entity.type
_entity.pdbx_description
1 polymer ?
#
loop_
_entity_poly.entity_id
_entity_poly.type
_entity_poly.pdbx_seq_one_letter_code
_entity_poly.pdbx_strand_id
1 'polypeptide(L)'
;MKATVLVGGTPGLAAIWLDNDDPALQQFKQGIGQQKLEKYIEVNGQFDAIHFVGKASPIPLFFQFARFEQYFKEPAMKRYFEAAGQPKEIRWYDTGHDLNDIQCLLDRAAFLEKQIGLRRVAPLISKKF
;
A
#
# COMPACT_ATOMS: atom_id res chain seq x y z
N MET A 1 -7.72 16.51 -6.22
CA MET A 1 -6.31 16.08 -6.10
C MET A 1 -5.70 16.02 -7.49
N LYS A 2 -4.39 16.22 -7.65
CA LYS A 2 -3.72 16.20 -8.97
C LYS A 2 -2.96 14.91 -9.26
N ALA A 3 -2.50 14.19 -8.22
CA ALA A 3 -1.91 12.85 -8.29
C ALA A 3 -1.78 12.30 -6.86
N THR A 4 -1.65 10.98 -6.72
CA THR A 4 -1.52 10.30 -5.42
C THR A 4 -0.47 9.19 -5.49
N VAL A 5 0.31 9.04 -4.41
CA VAL A 5 1.20 7.89 -4.20
C VAL A 5 0.63 7.04 -3.07
N LEU A 6 0.44 5.74 -3.34
CA LEU A 6 -0.08 4.74 -2.40
C LEU A 6 1.07 3.81 -2.02
N VAL A 7 1.59 3.97 -0.81
CA VAL A 7 2.80 3.29 -0.30
C VAL A 7 2.35 2.18 0.65
N GLY A 8 2.76 0.93 0.41
CA GLY A 8 2.48 -0.18 1.34
C GLY A 8 0.99 -0.46 1.54
N GLY A 9 0.17 -0.30 0.50
CA GLY A 9 -1.28 -0.41 0.58
C GLY A 9 -1.83 -1.84 0.41
N THR A 10 -2.96 -2.12 1.07
CA THR A 10 -3.74 -3.37 1.00
C THR A 10 -5.19 -3.09 0.58
N PRO A 11 -5.91 -4.03 -0.05
CA PRO A 11 -7.30 -3.81 -0.44
C PRO A 11 -8.25 -3.65 0.77
N GLY A 12 -7.89 -4.19 1.93
CA GLY A 12 -8.75 -4.17 3.11
C GLY A 12 -8.21 -4.98 4.28
N LEU A 13 -8.96 -4.98 5.39
CA LEU A 13 -8.57 -5.62 6.65
C LEU A 13 -8.44 -7.14 6.54
N ALA A 14 -9.29 -7.79 5.74
CA ALA A 14 -9.24 -9.24 5.55
C ALA A 14 -7.87 -9.72 5.03
N ALA A 15 -7.23 -8.94 4.15
CA ALA A 15 -5.91 -9.27 3.62
C ALA A 15 -4.79 -9.20 4.68
N ILE A 16 -4.98 -8.44 5.76
CA ILE A 16 -4.06 -8.39 6.90
C ILE A 16 -4.41 -9.51 7.90
N TRP A 17 -5.69 -9.66 8.23
CA TRP A 17 -6.12 -10.48 9.36
C TRP A 17 -6.46 -11.92 9.02
N LEU A 18 -6.83 -12.25 7.78
CA LEU A 18 -7.20 -13.61 7.39
C LEU A 18 -6.12 -14.27 6.54
N ASP A 19 -5.55 -13.51 5.60
CA ASP A 19 -4.62 -14.06 4.61
C ASP A 19 -3.15 -14.16 5.11
N ASN A 20 -2.86 -13.59 6.29
CA ASN A 20 -1.52 -13.58 6.91
C ASN A 20 -1.34 -14.75 7.89
N ASP A 21 -0.27 -15.52 7.68
CA ASP A 21 0.15 -16.73 8.39
C ASP A 21 1.38 -16.53 9.30
N ASP A 22 1.80 -15.29 9.54
CA ASP A 22 2.87 -14.97 10.50
C ASP A 22 2.56 -15.54 11.90
N PRO A 23 3.47 -16.30 12.52
CA PRO A 23 3.22 -16.94 13.82
C PRO A 23 2.85 -15.98 14.95
N ALA A 24 3.46 -14.79 15.00
CA ALA A 24 3.17 -13.81 16.04
C ALA A 24 1.76 -13.23 15.86
N LEU A 25 1.38 -12.97 14.61
CA LEU A 25 0.02 -12.55 14.30
C LEU A 25 -1.00 -13.64 14.62
N GLN A 26 -0.71 -14.91 14.34
CA GLN A 26 -1.59 -16.03 14.68
C GLN A 26 -1.79 -16.15 16.20
N GLN A 27 -0.73 -16.02 16.99
CA GLN A 27 -0.83 -16.00 18.45
C GLN A 27 -1.70 -14.82 18.95
N PHE A 28 -1.53 -13.65 18.33
CA PHE A 28 -2.35 -12.48 18.66
C PHE A 28 -3.84 -12.69 18.33
N LYS A 29 -4.15 -13.28 17.16
CA LYS A 29 -5.54 -13.62 16.77
C LYS A 29 -6.19 -14.58 17.77
N GLN A 30 -5.45 -15.56 18.28
CA GLN A 30 -5.94 -16.49 19.29
C GLN A 30 -6.34 -15.77 20.59
N GLY A 31 -5.57 -14.75 21.01
CA GLY A 31 -5.90 -13.93 22.17
C GLY A 31 -7.17 -13.07 22.02
N ILE A 32 -7.51 -12.67 20.79
CA ILE A 32 -8.75 -11.94 20.49
C ILE A 32 -9.96 -12.89 20.48
N GLY A 33 -9.80 -14.07 19.87
CA GLY A 33 -10.86 -15.02 19.58
C GLY A 33 -11.54 -14.78 18.24
N GLN A 34 -11.82 -15.86 17.51
CA GLN A 34 -12.26 -15.84 16.11
C GLN A 34 -13.50 -14.97 15.88
N GLN A 35 -14.57 -15.13 16.67
CA GLN A 35 -15.81 -14.36 16.49
C GLN A 35 -15.61 -12.85 16.62
N LYS A 36 -14.75 -12.42 17.55
CA LYS A 36 -14.45 -10.99 17.72
C LYS A 36 -13.67 -10.45 16.54
N LEU A 37 -12.73 -11.22 16.01
CA LEU A 37 -11.95 -10.85 14.83
C LEU A 37 -12.85 -10.77 13.58
N GLU A 38 -13.70 -11.77 13.36
CA GLU A 38 -14.68 -11.78 12.26
C GLU A 38 -15.61 -10.57 12.35
N LYS A 39 -16.15 -10.29 13.55
CA LYS A 39 -17.01 -9.12 13.75
C LYS A 39 -16.27 -7.80 13.51
N TYR A 40 -15.01 -7.73 13.92
CA TYR A 40 -14.16 -6.56 13.66
C TYR A 40 -13.98 -6.32 12.16
N ILE A 41 -13.67 -7.38 11.39
CA ILE A 41 -13.52 -7.30 9.93
C ILE A 41 -14.86 -6.93 9.28
N GLU A 42 -15.97 -7.55 9.70
CA GLU A 42 -17.30 -7.28 9.17
C GLU A 42 -17.70 -5.80 9.34
N VAL A 43 -17.57 -5.26 10.56
CA VAL A 43 -17.99 -3.88 10.87
C VAL A 43 -17.11 -2.84 10.18
N ASN A 44 -15.80 -3.10 10.08
CA ASN A 44 -14.86 -2.15 9.49
C ASN A 44 -14.72 -2.31 7.97
N GLY A 45 -15.15 -3.43 7.39
CA GLY A 45 -14.99 -3.73 5.97
C GLY A 45 -15.63 -2.69 5.04
N GLN A 46 -16.65 -1.97 5.51
CA GLN A 46 -17.23 -0.84 4.77
C GLN A 46 -16.22 0.29 4.45
N PHE A 47 -15.11 0.37 5.19
CA PHE A 47 -14.03 1.33 4.99
C PHE A 47 -12.85 0.77 4.18
N ASP A 48 -12.94 -0.48 3.72
CA ASP A 48 -11.86 -1.12 2.96
C ASP A 48 -11.55 -0.35 1.68
N ALA A 49 -10.26 -0.15 1.41
CA ALA A 49 -9.78 0.70 0.32
C ALA A 49 -10.26 0.23 -1.05
N ILE A 50 -10.52 -1.07 -1.22
CA ILE A 50 -11.02 -1.67 -2.47
C ILE A 50 -12.36 -1.06 -2.91
N HIS A 51 -13.18 -0.55 -1.99
CA HIS A 51 -14.47 0.09 -2.31
C HIS A 51 -14.34 1.51 -2.87
N PHE A 52 -13.15 2.12 -2.75
CA PHE A 52 -12.94 3.54 -3.04
C PHE A 52 -11.83 3.79 -4.06
N VAL A 53 -10.82 2.93 -4.16
CA VAL A 53 -9.64 3.17 -5.02
C VAL A 53 -10.00 3.33 -6.50
N GLY A 54 -11.04 2.64 -6.98
CA GLY A 54 -11.56 2.81 -8.35
C GLY A 54 -12.13 4.21 -8.62
N LYS A 55 -12.65 4.88 -7.58
CA LYS A 55 -13.27 6.22 -7.66
C LYS A 55 -12.24 7.35 -7.73
N ALA A 56 -10.95 7.03 -7.58
CA ALA A 56 -9.88 8.03 -7.70
C ALA A 56 -9.68 8.51 -9.15
N SER A 57 -10.14 7.74 -10.15
CA SER A 57 -10.09 8.16 -11.55
C SER A 57 -10.70 9.56 -11.76
N PRO A 58 -10.08 10.44 -12.58
CA PRO A 58 -8.92 10.20 -13.43
C PRO A 58 -7.59 10.65 -12.81
N ILE A 59 -7.48 10.75 -11.48
CA ILE A 59 -6.21 11.20 -10.86
C ILE A 59 -5.12 10.13 -11.08
N PRO A 60 -3.91 10.51 -11.51
CA PRO A 60 -2.79 9.58 -11.61
C PRO A 60 -2.44 8.93 -10.26
N LEU A 61 -2.39 7.60 -10.25
CA LEU A 61 -2.03 6.80 -9.08
C LEU A 61 -0.68 6.13 -9.27
N PHE A 62 0.18 6.21 -8.26
CA PHE A 62 1.42 5.47 -8.20
C PHE A 62 1.45 4.54 -6.99
N PHE A 63 1.49 3.23 -7.24
CA PHE A 63 1.58 2.20 -6.20
C PHE A 63 3.04 1.82 -5.96
N GLN A 64 3.46 1.87 -4.71
CA GLN A 64 4.77 1.36 -4.27
C GLN A 64 4.54 0.15 -3.36
N PHE A 65 5.06 -1.01 -3.77
CA PHE A 65 4.91 -2.26 -3.03
C PHE A 65 6.26 -2.90 -2.72
N ALA A 66 6.32 -3.53 -1.54
CA ALA A 66 7.48 -4.23 -1.04
C ALA A 66 7.43 -5.71 -1.45
N ARG A 67 8.57 -6.29 -1.84
CA ARG A 67 8.70 -7.73 -2.06
C ARG A 67 8.84 -8.52 -0.76
N PHE A 68 9.42 -7.91 0.27
CA PHE A 68 9.58 -8.51 1.59
C PHE A 68 8.55 -7.92 2.56
N GLU A 69 7.30 -7.80 2.09
CA GLU A 69 6.17 -7.39 2.92
C GLU A 69 5.86 -8.46 3.98
N GLN A 70 5.62 -8.02 5.21
CA GLN A 70 5.42 -8.90 6.37
C GLN A 70 3.95 -8.96 6.83
N TYR A 71 3.12 -7.99 6.46
CA TYR A 71 1.75 -7.88 6.97
C TYR A 71 0.67 -8.39 6.01
N PHE A 72 0.96 -8.44 4.71
CA PHE A 72 0.02 -8.90 3.68
C PHE A 72 0.78 -9.42 2.46
N LYS A 73 0.08 -10.17 1.60
CA LYS A 73 0.71 -10.92 0.51
C LYS A 73 0.58 -10.22 -0.84
N GLU A 74 1.49 -10.55 -1.76
CA GLU A 74 1.47 -10.07 -3.15
C GLU A 74 0.10 -10.19 -3.86
N PRO A 75 -0.68 -11.29 -3.69
CA PRO A 75 -2.02 -11.37 -4.28
C PRO A 75 -2.98 -10.28 -3.78
N ALA A 76 -2.88 -9.85 -2.53
CA ALA A 76 -3.69 -8.76 -2.01
C ALA A 76 -3.28 -7.42 -2.62
N MET A 77 -1.98 -7.15 -2.75
CA MET A 77 -1.45 -5.95 -3.39
C MET A 77 -1.86 -5.85 -4.86
N LYS A 78 -1.79 -6.96 -5.62
CA LYS A 78 -2.32 -7.05 -7.00
C LYS A 78 -3.84 -6.81 -7.02
N ARG A 79 -4.57 -7.47 -6.11
CA ARG A 79 -5.93 -7.16 -5.63
C ARG A 79 -6.29 -5.67 -5.74
N TYR A 80 -5.52 -4.92 -4.97
CA TYR A 80 -5.70 -3.50 -4.76
C TYR A 80 -5.38 -2.66 -6.00
N PHE A 81 -4.26 -2.95 -6.67
CA PHE A 81 -3.88 -2.28 -7.90
C PHE A 81 -4.91 -2.50 -9.03
N GLU A 82 -5.42 -3.72 -9.19
CA GLU A 82 -6.41 -4.08 -10.21
C GLU A 82 -7.71 -3.29 -10.03
N ALA A 83 -8.19 -3.16 -8.79
CA ALA A 83 -9.40 -2.40 -8.47
C ALA A 83 -9.30 -0.88 -8.73
N ALA A 84 -8.09 -0.35 -8.90
CA ALA A 84 -7.88 1.07 -9.13
C ALA A 84 -8.25 1.54 -10.55
N GLY A 85 -8.69 2.80 -10.67
CA GLY A 85 -8.94 3.44 -11.96
C GLY A 85 -7.66 3.83 -12.71
N GLN A 86 -7.80 4.30 -13.95
CA GLN A 86 -6.69 4.83 -14.75
C GLN A 86 -6.58 6.36 -14.62
N PRO A 87 -5.39 6.97 -14.83
CA PRO A 87 -4.10 6.33 -15.08
C PRO A 87 -3.45 5.80 -13.79
N LYS A 88 -2.87 4.60 -13.84
CA LYS A 88 -2.16 3.98 -12.72
C LYS A 88 -0.85 3.34 -13.12
N GLU A 89 0.15 3.40 -12.25
CA GLU A 89 1.42 2.68 -12.36
C GLU A 89 1.80 2.03 -11.03
N ILE A 90 2.61 0.98 -11.11
CA ILE A 90 3.04 0.15 -9.98
C ILE A 90 4.55 -0.09 -10.06
N ARG A 91 5.23 -0.03 -8.91
CA ARG A 91 6.63 -0.42 -8.76
C ARG A 91 6.78 -1.35 -7.56
N TRP A 92 7.60 -2.37 -7.74
CA TRP A 92 7.97 -3.34 -6.72
C TRP A 92 9.42 -3.12 -6.31
N TYR A 93 9.68 -3.15 -5.01
CA TYR A 93 11.00 -2.87 -4.45
C TYR A 93 11.45 -4.01 -3.55
N ASP A 94 12.74 -4.34 -3.62
CA ASP A 94 13.38 -5.39 -2.83
C ASP A 94 13.68 -4.87 -1.40
N THR A 95 12.64 -4.42 -0.71
CA THR A 95 12.66 -3.87 0.67
C THR A 95 11.47 -4.38 1.48
N GLY A 96 11.41 -4.00 2.75
CA GLY A 96 10.31 -4.29 3.67
C GLY A 96 9.19 -3.23 3.65
N HIS A 97 8.26 -3.37 4.59
CA HIS A 97 7.02 -2.59 4.67
C HIS A 97 7.20 -1.06 4.59
N ASP A 98 8.28 -0.53 5.17
CA ASP A 98 8.50 0.91 5.31
C ASP A 98 8.67 1.66 3.98
N LEU A 99 9.15 0.98 2.93
CA LEU A 99 9.35 1.56 1.58
C LEU A 99 10.09 2.91 1.60
N ASN A 100 11.09 3.02 2.48
CA ASN A 100 11.90 4.23 2.69
C ASN A 100 13.31 4.13 2.09
N ASP A 101 13.64 3.03 1.41
CA ASP A 101 14.85 2.90 0.62
C ASP A 101 15.00 4.06 -0.37
N ILE A 102 16.25 4.43 -0.66
CA ILE A 102 16.56 5.60 -1.50
C ILE A 102 15.82 5.53 -2.85
N GLN A 103 15.77 4.35 -3.48
CA GLN A 103 15.10 4.18 -4.76
C GLN A 103 13.59 4.44 -4.66
N CYS A 104 12.92 3.96 -3.60
CA CYS A 104 11.51 4.23 -3.35
C CYS A 104 11.24 5.74 -3.22
N LEU A 105 12.11 6.45 -2.49
CA LEU A 105 11.99 7.90 -2.29
C LEU A 105 12.22 8.68 -3.59
N LEU A 106 13.20 8.28 -4.39
CA LEU A 106 13.51 8.90 -5.67
C LEU A 106 12.38 8.74 -6.68
N ASP A 107 11.82 7.54 -6.82
CA ASP A 107 10.71 7.28 -7.76
C ASP A 107 9.44 8.01 -7.34
N ARG A 108 9.15 8.06 -6.03
CA ARG A 108 8.05 8.86 -5.47
C ARG A 108 8.20 10.34 -5.80
N ALA A 109 9.40 10.88 -5.59
CA ALA A 109 9.70 12.27 -5.89
C ALA A 109 9.57 12.57 -7.39
N ALA A 110 10.10 11.69 -8.25
CA ALA A 110 10.03 11.84 -9.70
C ALA A 110 8.59 11.80 -10.22
N PHE A 111 7.76 10.90 -9.69
CA PHE A 111 6.34 10.85 -10.02
C PHE A 111 5.63 12.17 -9.65
N LEU A 112 5.83 12.66 -8.43
CA LEU A 112 5.21 13.92 -7.99
C LEU A 112 5.74 15.15 -8.74
N GLU A 113 7.04 15.21 -9.04
CA GLU A 113 7.63 16.24 -9.89
C GLU A 113 6.93 16.30 -11.25
N LYS A 114 6.78 15.13 -11.90
CA LYS A 114 6.11 15.01 -13.19
C LYS A 114 4.64 15.44 -13.15
N GLN A 115 3.89 15.03 -12.12
CA GLN A 115 2.44 15.24 -12.08
C GLN A 115 2.02 16.62 -11.55
N ILE A 116 2.78 17.19 -10.61
CA ILE A 116 2.37 18.41 -9.90
C ILE A 116 3.43 19.51 -9.88
N GLY A 117 4.57 19.32 -10.54
CA GLY A 117 5.64 20.32 -10.62
C GLY A 117 6.33 20.57 -9.27
N LEU A 118 6.42 19.54 -8.43
CA LEU A 118 7.13 19.64 -7.15
C LEU A 118 8.61 19.95 -7.41
N ARG A 119 9.22 20.85 -6.61
CA ARG A 119 10.65 21.14 -6.72
C ARG A 119 11.45 19.84 -6.63
N ARG A 120 12.40 19.65 -7.55
CA ARG A 120 13.29 18.48 -7.58
C ARG A 120 14.01 18.28 -6.25
N VAL A 121 13.67 17.19 -5.56
CA VAL A 121 14.29 16.82 -4.27
C VAL A 121 15.34 15.72 -4.38
N ALA A 122 15.50 15.10 -5.55
CA ALA A 122 16.50 14.04 -5.76
C ALA A 122 17.92 14.44 -5.28
N PRO A 123 18.43 15.66 -5.53
CA PRO A 123 19.75 16.07 -5.04
C PRO A 123 19.85 16.22 -3.50
N LEU A 124 18.73 16.25 -2.79
CA LEU A 124 18.67 16.32 -1.32
C LEU A 124 18.59 14.91 -0.69
N ILE A 125 17.95 13.97 -1.38
CA ILE A 125 17.80 12.58 -0.93
C ILE A 125 19.14 11.86 -1.05
N SER A 126 19.88 12.07 -2.13
CA SER A 126 21.17 11.43 -2.38
C SER A 126 22.34 11.96 -1.55
N LYS A 127 22.17 13.06 -0.81
CA LYS A 127 23.22 13.68 0.02
C LYS A 127 23.23 13.21 1.47
N LYS A 128 22.20 12.48 1.90
CA LYS A 128 22.01 12.07 3.31
C LYS A 128 22.52 10.66 3.63
N PHE A 129 23.09 9.98 2.65
CA PHE A 129 23.66 8.64 2.73
C PHE A 129 24.96 8.60 1.93
#